data_AF-A0A6A5B1W4-F1
#
_entry.id   AF-A0A6A5B1W4-F1
#
_cell.length_a   1.000
_cell.length_b   1.000
_cell.length_c   1.000
_cell.angle_alpha   90.00
_cell.angle_beta   90.00
_cell.angle_gamma   90.00
#
_symmetry.space_group_name_H-M   'P 1'
#
loop_
_entity.id
_entity.type
_entity.pdbx_description
1 polymer ?
#
loop_
_entity_poly.entity_id
_entity_poly.type
_entity_poly.pdbx_seq_one_letter_code
_entity_poly.pdbx_strand_id
1 'polypeptide(L)'
;MVKLAQSIIQHEEFEKAEKQLEKILEDLKNKKAQSSSALQEFRKRYEIEKTEHDKLLIEDRQIERSFKTQFQRDVLQVYFASNQQLLAQQYKKLAQQKNPSATGDLQKLQHAMNMKMNEMMEKLQKLFRTRKPQGTTENTENSATESIDPFADVDAMEEAKNIPPQDPLEKEKSRPIFIADDELWEKFWEIREAKVEMDMNVRESQLRLEQMQAQLQKLKEEDAELEKVMSRDMTELTEFRDRIVTESYNMDKIFRFKQGQVEVEQAAVVTDYSDAILIFRSTVEDQNQNIRQQGQEIVKQLTKMKDLKKKIRKIQWENDLINFDTEEMMIKFKRLQMLKVKKEMQEIIRMGGGTEEKKKMERAKLQRQIDNVKTGLENAIEEKKRILKKMEELMHVRYEENTNLIRQIKILEQVVEERNQLHQIQASTNEKDMADKRMKELRWERKLQDIANEQKRELEILTEELDRLKKRSFPSFAVVERRKM
;
A
#
# COMPACT_ATOMS: atom_id res chain seq x y z
N MET A 1 -20.59 -44.20 19.26
CA MET A 1 -21.14 -44.96 20.40
C MET A 1 -20.41 -44.64 21.69
N VAL A 2 -19.08 -44.82 21.81
CA VAL A 2 -18.34 -44.59 23.06
C VAL A 2 -18.38 -43.14 23.55
N LYS A 3 -18.13 -42.13 22.70
CA LYS A 3 -18.19 -40.71 23.09
C LYS A 3 -19.59 -40.24 23.53
N LEU A 4 -20.65 -40.74 22.89
CA LEU A 4 -22.03 -40.42 23.25
C LEU A 4 -22.38 -41.01 24.62
N ALA A 5 -22.00 -42.28 24.87
CA ALA A 5 -22.18 -42.91 26.17
C ALA A 5 -21.40 -42.18 27.28
N GLN A 6 -20.17 -41.74 27.00
CA GLN A 6 -19.37 -40.95 27.93
C GLN A 6 -20.00 -39.59 28.25
N SER A 7 -20.50 -38.88 27.23
CA SER A 7 -21.20 -37.61 27.42
C SER A 7 -22.50 -37.76 28.22
N ILE A 8 -23.25 -38.84 28.01
CA ILE A 8 -24.45 -39.15 28.81
C ILE A 8 -24.09 -39.40 30.28
N ILE A 9 -23.04 -40.18 30.55
CA ILE A 9 -22.57 -40.43 31.92
C ILE A 9 -22.11 -39.13 32.59
N GLN A 10 -21.35 -38.30 31.88
CA GLN A 10 -20.92 -36.99 32.39
C GLN A 10 -22.11 -36.07 32.68
N HIS A 11 -23.13 -36.06 31.82
CA HIS A 11 -24.35 -35.29 32.07
C HIS A 11 -25.09 -35.78 33.32
N GLU A 12 -25.21 -37.09 33.52
CA GLU A 12 -25.81 -37.65 34.75
C GLU A 12 -25.00 -37.32 36.01
N GLU A 13 -23.67 -37.31 35.92
CA GLU A 13 -22.77 -36.90 37.00
C GLU A 13 -22.95 -35.41 37.32
N PHE A 14 -23.04 -34.56 36.30
CA PHE A 14 -23.30 -33.14 36.48
C PHE A 14 -24.67 -32.86 37.10
N GLU A 15 -25.72 -33.55 36.66
CA GLU A 15 -27.06 -33.37 37.23
C GLU A 15 -27.11 -33.80 38.70
N LYS A 16 -26.40 -34.88 39.07
CA LYS A 16 -26.28 -35.31 40.48
C LYS A 16 -25.54 -34.29 41.32
N ALA A 17 -24.43 -33.77 40.81
CA ALA A 17 -23.63 -32.76 41.51
C ALA A 17 -24.36 -31.41 41.64
N GLU A 18 -25.08 -30.97 40.60
CA GLU A 18 -25.92 -29.76 40.66
C GLU A 18 -26.98 -29.89 41.76
N LYS A 19 -27.72 -31.01 41.80
CA LYS A 19 -28.73 -31.26 42.84
C LYS A 19 -28.13 -31.28 44.25
N GLN A 20 -26.91 -31.78 44.41
CA GLN A 20 -26.21 -31.76 45.70
C GLN A 20 -25.86 -30.34 46.13
N LEU A 21 -25.32 -29.52 45.22
CA LEU A 21 -25.01 -28.11 45.49
C LEU A 21 -26.27 -27.29 45.78
N GLU A 22 -27.35 -27.50 45.03
CA GLU A 22 -28.65 -26.87 45.28
C GLU A 22 -29.20 -27.22 46.67
N LYS A 23 -29.08 -28.50 47.08
CA LYS A 23 -29.49 -28.92 48.42
C LYS A 23 -28.68 -28.24 49.51
N ILE A 24 -27.35 -28.18 49.36
CA ILE A 24 -26.47 -27.50 50.33
C ILE A 24 -26.84 -26.02 50.43
N LEU A 25 -27.10 -25.37 49.29
CA LEU A 25 -27.49 -23.96 49.24
C LEU A 25 -28.84 -23.70 49.91
N GLU A 26 -29.82 -24.58 49.71
CA GLU A 26 -31.12 -24.46 50.38
C GLU A 26 -31.00 -24.68 51.90
N ASP A 27 -30.18 -25.64 52.34
CA ASP A 27 -29.88 -25.85 53.76
C ASP A 27 -29.18 -24.63 54.39
N LEU A 28 -28.23 -24.02 53.67
CA LEU A 28 -27.55 -22.79 54.11
C LEU A 28 -28.50 -21.59 54.15
N LYS A 29 -29.37 -21.45 53.16
CA LYS A 29 -30.39 -20.40 53.10
C LYS A 29 -31.37 -20.51 54.27
N ASN A 30 -31.78 -21.73 54.62
CA ASN A 30 -32.62 -21.98 55.80
C ASN A 30 -31.90 -21.63 57.10
N LYS A 31 -30.64 -22.04 57.28
CA LYS A 31 -29.82 -21.67 58.45
C LYS A 31 -29.63 -20.15 58.56
N LYS A 32 -29.38 -19.49 57.43
CA LYS A 32 -29.24 -18.03 57.35
C LYS A 32 -30.54 -17.31 57.72
N ALA A 33 -31.69 -17.79 57.25
CA ALA A 33 -32.99 -17.25 57.63
C ALA A 33 -33.25 -17.40 59.14
N GLN A 34 -32.92 -18.55 59.72
CA GLN A 34 -33.02 -18.79 61.17
C GLN A 34 -32.10 -17.87 61.97
N SER A 35 -30.83 -17.77 61.58
CA SER A 35 -29.84 -16.86 62.19
C SER A 35 -30.29 -15.40 62.14
N SER A 36 -30.73 -14.94 60.97
CA SER A 36 -31.21 -13.56 60.77
C SER A 36 -32.46 -13.27 61.62
N SER A 37 -33.40 -14.22 61.72
CA SER A 37 -34.56 -14.09 62.61
C SER A 37 -34.15 -14.03 64.08
N ALA A 38 -33.25 -14.91 64.52
CA ALA A 38 -32.73 -14.92 65.89
C ALA A 38 -32.00 -13.61 66.23
N LEU A 39 -31.21 -13.08 65.31
CA LEU A 39 -30.52 -11.80 65.45
C LEU A 39 -31.52 -10.63 65.55
N GLN A 40 -32.59 -10.62 64.75
CA GLN A 40 -33.63 -9.60 64.84
C GLN A 40 -34.39 -9.66 66.17
N GLU A 41 -34.75 -10.86 66.63
CA GLU A 41 -35.41 -11.04 67.92
C GLU A 41 -34.50 -10.62 69.08
N PHE A 42 -33.23 -11.03 69.06
CA PHE A 42 -32.27 -10.67 70.09
C PHE A 42 -32.01 -9.16 70.12
N ARG A 43 -31.91 -8.52 68.95
CA ARG A 43 -31.79 -7.06 68.84
C ARG A 43 -32.99 -6.34 69.44
N LYS A 44 -34.21 -6.82 69.22
CA LYS A 44 -35.41 -6.25 69.86
C LYS A 44 -35.32 -6.35 71.38
N ARG A 45 -34.91 -7.51 71.92
CA ARG A 45 -34.71 -7.70 73.37
C ARG A 45 -33.64 -6.76 73.93
N TYR A 46 -32.53 -6.59 73.23
CA TYR A 46 -31.47 -5.65 73.61
C TYR A 46 -31.97 -4.21 73.65
N GLU A 47 -32.74 -3.76 72.67
CA GLU A 47 -33.30 -2.41 72.68
C GLU A 47 -34.29 -2.20 73.84
N ILE A 48 -35.10 -3.22 74.19
CA ILE A 48 -35.99 -3.16 75.36
C ILE A 48 -35.17 -2.98 76.64
N GLU A 49 -34.19 -3.85 76.89
CA GLU A 49 -33.31 -3.77 78.07
C GLU A 49 -32.58 -2.42 78.13
N LYS A 50 -32.16 -1.90 76.98
CA LYS A 50 -31.50 -0.60 76.89
C LYS A 50 -32.45 0.54 77.29
N THR A 51 -33.71 0.50 76.85
CA THR A 51 -34.69 1.50 77.28
C THR A 51 -35.01 1.40 78.78
N GLU A 52 -34.96 0.20 79.37
CA GLU A 52 -35.11 0.02 80.82
C GLU A 52 -33.92 0.57 81.59
N HIS A 53 -32.69 0.32 81.12
CA HIS A 53 -31.49 0.92 81.66
C HIS A 53 -31.53 2.46 81.61
N ASP A 54 -31.93 3.03 80.46
CA ASP A 54 -32.06 4.47 80.29
C ASP A 54 -33.10 5.07 81.26
N LYS A 55 -34.18 4.35 81.57
CA LYS A 55 -35.15 4.75 82.61
C LYS A 55 -34.51 4.76 83.99
N LEU A 56 -33.77 3.71 84.37
CA LEU A 56 -33.04 3.67 85.65
C LEU A 56 -32.05 4.83 85.77
N LEU A 57 -31.33 5.19 84.70
CA LEU A 57 -30.46 6.37 84.68
C LEU A 57 -31.22 7.70 84.88
N ILE A 58 -32.44 7.80 84.37
CA ILE A 58 -33.30 8.98 84.57
C ILE A 58 -33.77 9.06 86.03
N GLU A 59 -34.23 7.94 86.58
CA GLU A 59 -34.68 7.84 87.98
C GLU A 59 -33.53 8.12 88.95
N ASP A 60 -32.33 7.60 88.66
CA ASP A 60 -31.11 7.88 89.41
C ASP A 60 -30.78 9.38 89.47
N ARG A 61 -30.84 10.07 88.31
CA ARG A 61 -30.69 11.52 88.24
C ARG A 61 -31.80 12.26 88.98
N GLN A 62 -33.01 11.71 89.02
CA GLN A 62 -34.13 12.29 89.76
C GLN A 62 -33.89 12.22 91.27
N ILE A 63 -33.35 11.10 91.78
CA ILE A 63 -32.96 10.95 93.19
C ILE A 63 -31.85 11.97 93.56
N GLU A 64 -30.88 12.21 92.68
CA GLU A 64 -29.87 13.25 92.94
C GLU A 64 -30.46 14.66 92.96
N ARG A 65 -31.43 14.94 92.08
CA ARG A 65 -32.11 16.24 92.03
C ARG A 65 -33.04 16.44 93.24
N SER A 66 -33.76 15.41 93.66
CA SER A 66 -34.64 15.45 94.84
C SER A 66 -33.79 15.64 96.09
N PHE A 67 -32.66 14.94 96.23
CA PHE A 67 -31.70 15.20 97.30
C PHE A 67 -31.21 16.65 97.27
N LYS A 68 -30.76 17.17 96.11
CA LYS A 68 -30.27 18.55 96.04
C LYS A 68 -31.34 19.60 96.37
N THR A 69 -32.59 19.37 95.97
CA THR A 69 -33.65 20.40 96.05
C THR A 69 -34.52 20.25 97.28
N GLN A 70 -35.04 19.04 97.53
CA GLN A 70 -35.99 18.75 98.61
C GLN A 70 -35.27 18.57 99.95
N PHE A 71 -34.15 17.85 100.00
CA PHE A 71 -33.40 17.73 101.27
C PHE A 71 -32.82 19.07 101.73
N GLN A 72 -32.31 19.88 100.80
CA GLN A 72 -31.82 21.23 101.12
C GLN A 72 -32.94 22.16 101.62
N ARG A 73 -34.12 22.13 100.98
CA ARG A 73 -35.24 23.03 101.28
C ARG A 73 -36.09 22.56 102.47
N ASP A 74 -36.52 21.32 102.46
CA ASP A 74 -37.57 20.85 103.37
C ASP A 74 -36.99 20.28 104.67
N VAL A 75 -35.72 19.87 104.65
CA VAL A 75 -35.06 19.26 105.81
C VAL A 75 -34.06 20.24 106.42
N LEU A 76 -33.10 20.74 105.65
CA LEU A 76 -32.07 21.63 106.21
C LEU A 76 -32.53 23.05 106.46
N GLN A 77 -33.22 23.72 105.52
CA GLN A 77 -33.70 25.09 105.81
C GLN A 77 -34.69 25.11 106.98
N VAL A 78 -35.53 24.09 107.13
CA VAL A 78 -36.46 23.97 108.27
C VAL A 78 -35.69 23.78 109.59
N TYR A 79 -34.68 22.91 109.62
CA TYR A 79 -33.80 22.71 110.77
C TYR A 79 -33.08 24.01 111.17
N PHE A 80 -32.46 24.70 110.20
CA PHE A 80 -31.76 25.96 110.47
C PHE A 80 -32.73 27.10 110.84
N ALA A 81 -33.93 27.17 110.26
CA ALA A 81 -34.95 28.16 110.62
C ALA A 81 -35.51 27.94 112.04
N SER A 82 -35.76 26.68 112.43
CA SER A 82 -36.18 26.34 113.79
C SER A 82 -35.11 26.74 114.82
N ASN A 83 -33.85 26.38 114.56
CA ASN A 83 -32.72 26.77 115.40
C ASN A 83 -32.53 28.29 115.46
N GLN A 84 -32.70 29.01 114.34
CA GLN A 84 -32.64 30.46 114.29
C GLN A 84 -33.75 31.11 115.12
N GLN A 85 -34.98 30.59 115.07
CA GLN A 85 -36.09 31.08 115.91
C GLN A 85 -35.82 30.87 117.40
N LEU A 86 -35.29 29.70 117.78
CA LEU A 86 -34.97 29.36 119.16
C LEU A 86 -33.87 30.28 119.73
N LEU A 87 -32.82 30.52 118.95
CA LEU A 87 -31.78 31.51 119.28
C LEU A 87 -32.35 32.94 119.31
N ALA A 88 -33.17 33.34 118.34
CA ALA A 88 -33.79 34.67 118.33
C ALA A 88 -34.71 34.90 119.53
N GLN A 89 -35.41 33.87 120.01
CA GLN A 89 -36.19 33.93 121.25
C GLN A 89 -35.29 34.09 122.48
N GLN A 90 -34.16 33.40 122.55
CA GLN A 90 -33.17 33.58 123.62
C GLN A 90 -32.55 34.98 123.61
N TYR A 91 -32.18 35.49 122.44
CA TYR A 91 -31.67 36.86 122.28
C TYR A 91 -32.74 37.91 122.60
N LYS A 92 -34.02 37.70 122.26
CA LYS A 92 -35.12 38.59 122.69
C LYS A 92 -35.28 38.62 124.21
N LYS A 93 -35.13 37.48 124.89
CA LYS A 93 -35.12 37.40 126.36
C LYS A 93 -33.93 38.15 126.97
N LEU A 94 -32.76 38.09 126.34
CA LEU A 94 -31.56 38.83 126.75
C LEU A 94 -31.65 40.34 126.45
N ALA A 95 -32.21 40.73 125.30
CA ALA A 95 -32.32 42.14 124.87
C ALA A 95 -33.32 42.97 125.69
N GLN A 96 -34.25 42.34 126.41
CA GLN A 96 -35.09 43.02 127.41
C GLN A 96 -34.26 43.58 128.59
N GLN A 97 -33.02 43.13 128.77
CA GLN A 97 -32.03 43.75 129.66
C GLN A 97 -31.06 44.63 128.83
N LYS A 98 -31.45 45.90 128.60
CA LYS A 98 -30.64 47.03 128.06
C LYS A 98 -29.54 46.70 127.01
N ASN A 99 -29.83 46.85 125.70
CA ASN A 99 -28.90 47.46 124.70
C ASN A 99 -29.51 47.57 123.27
N PRO A 100 -29.27 48.66 122.49
CA PRO A 100 -29.75 48.80 121.10
C PRO A 100 -28.92 48.13 119.99
N SER A 101 -27.86 47.38 120.30
CA SER A 101 -26.94 46.77 119.29
C SER A 101 -27.42 45.43 118.70
N ALA A 102 -28.53 44.87 119.19
CA ALA A 102 -28.91 43.47 118.93
C ALA A 102 -29.33 43.14 117.49
N THR A 103 -29.79 44.12 116.70
CA THR A 103 -30.32 43.89 115.33
C THR A 103 -29.23 43.64 114.29
N GLY A 104 -28.07 44.31 114.40
CA GLY A 104 -26.92 44.07 113.51
C GLY A 104 -26.23 42.74 113.78
N ASP A 105 -26.18 42.31 115.04
CA ASP A 105 -25.62 41.01 115.44
C ASP A 105 -26.51 39.85 115.02
N LEU A 106 -27.84 40.04 114.96
CA LEU A 106 -28.78 39.04 114.45
C LEU A 106 -28.61 38.78 112.94
N GLN A 107 -28.36 39.82 112.13
CA GLN A 107 -28.07 39.67 110.69
C GLN A 107 -26.73 38.98 110.44
N LYS A 108 -25.69 39.31 111.22
CA LYS A 108 -24.40 38.60 111.17
C LYS A 108 -24.54 37.13 111.57
N LEU A 109 -25.33 36.83 112.60
CA LEU A 109 -25.64 35.46 113.02
C LEU A 109 -26.40 34.70 111.94
N GLN A 110 -27.38 35.33 111.28
CA GLN A 110 -28.11 34.74 110.15
C GLN A 110 -27.18 34.43 108.96
N HIS A 111 -26.27 35.33 108.63
CA HIS A 111 -25.25 35.08 107.59
C HIS A 111 -24.31 33.93 107.98
N ALA A 112 -23.85 33.88 109.23
CA ALA A 112 -23.00 32.79 109.73
C ALA A 112 -23.73 31.43 109.75
N MET A 113 -25.02 31.39 110.08
CA MET A 113 -25.84 30.18 109.99
C MET A 113 -26.03 29.71 108.54
N ASN A 114 -26.27 30.63 107.60
CA ASN A 114 -26.37 30.28 106.18
C ASN A 114 -25.05 29.72 105.63
N MET A 115 -23.91 30.28 106.04
CA MET A 115 -22.59 29.74 105.69
C MET A 115 -22.39 28.34 106.26
N LYS A 116 -22.74 28.10 107.54
CA LYS A 116 -22.71 26.76 108.16
C LYS A 116 -23.65 25.77 107.47
N MET A 117 -24.85 26.20 107.06
CA MET A 117 -25.80 25.37 106.31
C MET A 117 -25.23 24.94 104.97
N ASN A 118 -24.56 25.84 104.25
CA ASN A 118 -23.90 25.52 102.98
C ASN A 118 -22.71 24.56 103.17
N GLU A 119 -21.89 24.77 104.20
CA GLU A 119 -20.78 23.86 104.53
C GLU A 119 -21.29 22.46 104.92
N MET A 120 -22.38 22.41 105.68
CA MET A 120 -23.09 21.17 106.03
C MET A 120 -23.65 20.46 104.80
N MET A 121 -24.27 21.18 103.87
CA MET A 121 -24.73 20.63 102.59
C MET A 121 -23.60 20.08 101.74
N GLU A 122 -22.46 20.76 101.69
CA GLU A 122 -21.32 20.30 100.91
C GLU A 122 -20.75 18.98 101.48
N LYS A 123 -20.66 18.87 102.81
CA LYS A 123 -20.22 17.63 103.48
C LYS A 123 -21.22 16.49 103.28
N LEU A 124 -22.52 16.76 103.38
CA LEU A 124 -23.57 15.77 103.11
C LEU A 124 -23.63 15.35 101.64
N GLN A 125 -23.38 16.26 100.70
CA GLN A 125 -23.26 15.94 99.28
C GLN A 125 -22.03 15.06 98.99
N LYS A 126 -20.91 15.30 99.67
CA LYS A 126 -19.72 14.43 99.59
C LYS A 126 -20.05 13.04 100.09
N LEU A 127 -20.70 12.91 101.25
CA LEU A 127 -21.15 11.62 101.76
C LEU A 127 -22.13 10.95 100.80
N PHE A 128 -23.17 11.64 100.36
CA PHE A 128 -24.17 11.15 99.40
C PHE A 128 -23.54 10.62 98.10
N ARG A 129 -22.48 11.25 97.61
CA ARG A 129 -21.73 10.83 96.41
C ARG A 129 -20.61 9.83 96.68
N THR A 130 -20.31 9.53 97.94
CA THR A 130 -19.25 8.58 98.29
C THR A 130 -19.68 7.20 97.85
N ARG A 131 -19.03 6.73 96.79
CA ARG A 131 -19.11 5.37 96.27
C ARG A 131 -17.81 4.65 96.62
N LYS A 132 -17.88 3.33 96.76
CA LYS A 132 -16.67 2.51 96.85
C LYS A 132 -16.00 2.61 95.47
N PRO A 133 -14.76 3.10 95.36
CA PRO A 133 -14.08 3.13 94.07
C PRO A 133 -13.96 1.69 93.55
N GLN A 134 -14.37 1.46 92.30
CA GLN A 134 -14.05 0.24 91.59
C GLN A 134 -12.53 0.20 91.42
N GLY A 135 -11.89 -0.75 92.09
CA GLY A 135 -10.56 -1.29 91.78
C GLY A 135 -9.53 -0.30 91.24
N THR A 136 -9.03 0.62 92.07
CA THR A 136 -7.59 0.84 92.03
C THR A 136 -6.98 -0.33 92.78
N THR A 137 -6.26 -1.18 92.04
CA THR A 137 -5.29 -2.11 92.58
C THR A 137 -4.29 -1.33 93.42
N GLU A 138 -4.62 -1.07 94.68
CA GLU A 138 -3.62 -0.72 95.69
C GLU A 138 -2.97 -2.03 96.12
N ASN A 139 -1.76 -2.26 95.59
CA ASN A 139 -0.69 -3.08 96.16
C ASN A 139 -1.11 -4.42 96.79
N THR A 140 -1.33 -5.42 95.94
CA THR A 140 -1.04 -6.83 96.27
C THR A 140 0.28 -7.25 95.61
N GLU A 141 1.35 -6.52 95.89
CA GLU A 141 2.67 -7.15 95.92
C GLU A 141 2.74 -7.92 97.25
N ASN A 142 2.90 -9.25 97.16
CA ASN A 142 3.10 -10.21 98.26
C ASN A 142 1.86 -10.98 98.74
N SER A 143 1.33 -11.86 97.89
CA SER A 143 1.02 -13.26 98.26
C SER A 143 0.60 -14.07 97.03
N ALA A 144 1.50 -14.19 96.06
CA ALA A 144 1.44 -15.30 95.11
C ALA A 144 1.97 -16.56 95.81
N THR A 145 1.09 -17.24 96.55
CA THR A 145 1.33 -18.64 96.93
C THR A 145 0.42 -19.52 96.08
N GLU A 146 1.04 -20.08 95.04
CA GLU A 146 0.77 -21.40 94.47
C GLU A 146 -0.72 -21.82 94.36
N SER A 147 -1.44 -21.23 93.41
CA SER A 147 -2.54 -21.95 92.77
C SER A 147 -2.01 -22.62 91.51
N ILE A 148 -2.17 -23.94 91.41
CA ILE A 148 -1.81 -24.79 90.26
C ILE A 148 -2.88 -24.68 89.14
N ASP A 149 -3.91 -23.88 89.34
CA ASP A 149 -4.99 -23.73 88.38
C ASP A 149 -4.71 -22.57 87.38
N PRO A 150 -4.52 -22.86 86.07
CA PRO A 150 -4.31 -21.83 85.05
C PRO A 150 -5.53 -20.91 84.81
N PHE A 151 -6.67 -21.16 85.44
CA PHE A 151 -7.88 -20.32 85.36
C PHE A 151 -8.22 -19.57 86.66
N ALA A 152 -7.40 -19.67 87.71
CA ALA A 152 -7.65 -19.04 89.00
C ALA A 152 -7.89 -17.52 88.91
N ASP A 153 -7.22 -16.82 88.00
CA ASP A 153 -7.42 -15.39 87.78
C ASP A 153 -8.75 -15.06 87.08
N VAL A 154 -9.26 -15.97 86.24
CA VAL A 154 -10.52 -15.81 85.51
C VAL A 154 -11.70 -16.12 86.44
N ASP A 155 -11.57 -17.16 87.25
CA ASP A 155 -12.54 -17.52 88.28
C ASP A 155 -12.58 -16.46 89.40
N ALA A 156 -11.44 -15.92 89.82
CA ALA A 156 -11.39 -14.78 90.75
C ALA A 156 -11.99 -13.49 90.16
N MET A 157 -11.87 -13.28 88.83
CA MET A 157 -12.52 -12.17 88.13
C MET A 157 -14.03 -12.36 87.95
N GLU A 158 -14.52 -13.59 87.76
CA GLU A 158 -15.95 -13.90 87.78
C GLU A 158 -16.54 -13.81 89.20
N GLU A 159 -15.83 -14.32 90.21
CA GLU A 159 -16.21 -14.19 91.62
C GLU A 159 -16.24 -12.71 92.06
N ALA A 160 -15.25 -11.90 91.68
CA ALA A 160 -15.23 -10.46 91.98
C ALA A 160 -16.34 -9.65 91.29
N LYS A 161 -16.85 -10.11 90.14
CA LYS A 161 -18.02 -9.53 89.47
C LYS A 161 -19.34 -9.90 90.15
N ASN A 162 -19.38 -11.03 90.86
CA ASN A 162 -20.56 -11.58 91.52
C ASN A 162 -20.72 -11.18 93.01
N ILE A 163 -19.75 -10.48 93.62
CA ILE A 163 -19.89 -9.97 94.99
C ILE A 163 -20.89 -8.78 94.97
N PRO A 164 -22.01 -8.83 95.73
CA PRO A 164 -22.92 -7.71 95.86
C PRO A 164 -22.16 -6.48 96.35
N PRO A 165 -22.22 -5.34 95.64
CA PRO A 165 -21.63 -4.10 96.11
C PRO A 165 -22.24 -3.70 97.46
N GLN A 166 -21.52 -3.93 98.56
CA GLN A 166 -21.95 -3.42 99.88
C GLN A 166 -21.69 -1.91 99.96
N ASP A 167 -22.62 -1.16 100.57
CA ASP A 167 -22.41 0.27 100.87
C ASP A 167 -21.11 0.41 101.68
N PRO A 168 -20.12 1.18 101.21
CA PRO A 168 -18.88 1.42 101.95
C PRO A 168 -19.08 2.17 103.27
N LEU A 169 -20.25 2.79 103.50
CA LEU A 169 -20.56 3.52 104.72
C LEU A 169 -21.45 2.69 105.65
N GLU A 170 -21.05 2.62 106.92
CA GLU A 170 -21.90 2.10 107.99
C GLU A 170 -22.71 3.23 108.63
N LYS A 171 -24.02 3.02 108.84
CA LYS A 171 -25.01 4.02 109.32
C LYS A 171 -24.57 4.75 110.60
N GLU A 172 -24.02 4.02 111.56
CA GLU A 172 -23.65 4.55 112.87
C GLU A 172 -22.25 5.19 112.89
N LYS A 173 -21.27 4.59 112.20
CA LYS A 173 -19.87 5.08 112.19
C LYS A 173 -19.66 6.31 111.29
N SER A 174 -20.53 6.49 110.30
CA SER A 174 -20.37 7.55 109.28
C SER A 174 -21.11 8.84 109.62
N ARG A 175 -21.76 8.91 110.80
CA ARG A 175 -22.51 10.10 111.25
C ARG A 175 -21.55 11.27 111.51
N PRO A 176 -21.72 12.42 110.84
CA PRO A 176 -20.89 13.58 111.12
C PRO A 176 -21.19 14.18 112.50
N ILE A 177 -20.13 14.58 113.20
CA ILE A 177 -20.16 15.17 114.56
C ILE A 177 -21.09 16.40 114.65
N PHE A 178 -21.33 17.11 113.55
CA PHE A 178 -22.18 18.30 113.50
C PHE A 178 -23.69 18.02 113.40
N ILE A 179 -24.11 16.76 113.22
CA ILE A 179 -25.51 16.35 113.14
C ILE A 179 -25.92 15.73 114.49
N ALA A 180 -26.40 16.57 115.40
CA ALA A 180 -26.86 16.11 116.72
C ALA A 180 -28.30 15.56 116.71
N ASP A 181 -29.10 15.94 115.71
CA ASP A 181 -30.50 15.54 115.59
C ASP A 181 -30.64 14.19 114.87
N ASP A 182 -31.26 13.22 115.53
CA ASP A 182 -31.43 11.85 115.02
C ASP A 182 -32.41 11.82 113.83
N GLU A 183 -33.46 12.63 113.85
CA GLU A 183 -34.46 12.67 112.77
C GLU A 183 -33.88 13.18 111.45
N LEU A 184 -32.90 14.09 111.52
CA LEU A 184 -32.20 14.64 110.36
C LEU A 184 -31.26 13.60 109.71
N TRP A 185 -30.61 12.78 110.54
CA TRP A 185 -29.71 11.72 110.08
C TRP A 185 -30.48 10.55 109.47
N GLU A 186 -31.60 10.14 110.08
CA GLU A 186 -32.47 9.09 109.53
C GLU A 186 -32.99 9.46 108.13
N LYS A 187 -33.54 10.66 107.94
CA LYS A 187 -34.01 11.12 106.62
C LYS A 187 -32.90 11.24 105.57
N PHE A 188 -31.69 11.63 105.98
CA PHE A 188 -30.53 11.63 105.07
C PHE A 188 -30.17 10.22 104.65
N TRP A 189 -30.14 9.30 105.63
CA TRP A 189 -29.77 7.91 105.43
C TRP A 189 -30.78 7.18 104.55
N GLU A 190 -32.09 7.39 104.73
CA GLU A 190 -33.15 6.85 103.87
C GLU A 190 -32.96 7.25 102.38
N ILE A 191 -32.69 8.52 102.11
CA ILE A 191 -32.45 9.01 100.73
C ILE A 191 -31.15 8.44 100.17
N ARG A 192 -30.13 8.25 101.02
CA ARG A 192 -28.87 7.60 100.64
C ARG A 192 -29.09 6.12 100.32
N GLU A 193 -29.81 5.36 101.15
CA GLU A 193 -30.10 3.95 100.92
C GLU A 193 -30.84 3.77 99.59
N ALA A 194 -31.85 4.59 99.32
CA ALA A 194 -32.54 4.60 98.03
C ALA A 194 -31.60 4.92 96.84
N LYS A 195 -30.61 5.81 97.04
CA LYS A 195 -29.59 6.11 96.02
C LYS A 195 -28.61 4.96 95.81
N VAL A 196 -28.19 4.28 96.88
CA VAL A 196 -27.30 3.11 96.78
C VAL A 196 -28.00 1.95 96.10
N GLU A 197 -29.26 1.69 96.44
CA GLU A 197 -30.10 0.68 95.78
C GLU A 197 -30.27 0.98 94.28
N MET A 198 -30.56 2.24 93.93
CA MET A 198 -30.64 2.65 92.52
C MET A 198 -29.31 2.53 91.79
N ASP A 199 -28.20 2.96 92.40
CA ASP A 199 -26.85 2.82 91.83
C ASP A 199 -26.50 1.33 91.60
N MET A 200 -26.93 0.43 92.49
CA MET A 200 -26.80 -1.03 92.30
C MET A 200 -27.64 -1.53 91.13
N ASN A 201 -28.90 -1.12 91.04
CA ASN A 201 -29.81 -1.51 89.94
C ASN A 201 -29.30 -1.03 88.58
N VAL A 202 -28.82 0.22 88.49
CA VAL A 202 -28.18 0.78 87.27
C VAL A 202 -26.96 -0.06 86.89
N ARG A 203 -26.12 -0.44 87.86
CA ARG A 203 -24.93 -1.24 87.60
C ARG A 203 -25.25 -2.66 87.15
N GLU A 204 -26.22 -3.32 87.77
CA GLU A 204 -26.66 -4.65 87.35
C GLU A 204 -27.23 -4.61 85.93
N SER A 205 -28.09 -3.63 85.64
CA SER A 205 -28.63 -3.40 84.31
C SER A 205 -27.53 -3.10 83.28
N GLN A 206 -26.50 -2.32 83.65
CA GLN A 206 -25.33 -2.06 82.80
C GLN A 206 -24.55 -3.35 82.48
N LEU A 207 -24.32 -4.20 83.48
CA LEU A 207 -23.64 -5.48 83.28
C LEU A 207 -24.44 -6.41 82.35
N ARG A 208 -25.77 -6.47 82.53
CA ARG A 208 -26.66 -7.21 81.64
C ARG A 208 -26.59 -6.69 80.20
N LEU A 209 -26.60 -5.37 80.01
CA LEU A 209 -26.43 -4.76 78.68
C LEU A 209 -25.09 -5.11 78.03
N GLU A 210 -24.00 -5.10 78.79
CA GLU A 210 -22.67 -5.49 78.28
C GLU A 210 -22.65 -6.95 77.83
N GLN A 211 -23.24 -7.86 78.62
CA GLN A 211 -23.37 -9.27 78.26
C GLN A 211 -24.24 -9.45 77.00
N MET A 212 -25.38 -8.78 76.93
CA MET A 212 -26.25 -8.83 75.75
C MET A 212 -25.58 -8.21 74.52
N GLN A 213 -24.83 -7.12 74.68
CA GLN A 213 -24.07 -6.52 73.58
C GLN A 213 -23.01 -7.47 73.03
N ALA A 214 -22.29 -8.19 73.91
CA ALA A 214 -21.32 -9.21 73.50
C ALA A 214 -22.00 -10.38 72.76
N GLN A 215 -23.16 -10.85 73.23
CA GLN A 215 -23.93 -11.89 72.52
C GLN A 215 -24.47 -11.41 71.17
N LEU A 216 -24.95 -10.16 71.09
CA LEU A 216 -25.43 -9.55 69.84
C LEU A 216 -24.29 -9.45 68.82
N GLN A 217 -23.08 -9.12 69.27
CA GLN A 217 -21.90 -9.08 68.42
C GLN A 217 -21.53 -10.47 67.88
N LYS A 218 -21.55 -11.51 68.73
CA LYS A 218 -21.35 -12.90 68.29
C LYS A 218 -22.38 -13.34 67.25
N LEU A 219 -23.66 -13.09 67.50
CA LEU A 219 -24.74 -13.42 66.55
C LEU A 219 -24.57 -12.69 65.21
N LYS A 220 -24.11 -11.43 65.23
CA LYS A 220 -23.80 -10.66 64.00
C LYS A 220 -22.65 -11.29 63.22
N GLU A 221 -21.61 -11.73 63.91
CA GLU A 221 -20.44 -12.37 63.28
C GLU A 221 -20.84 -13.71 62.64
N GLU A 222 -21.58 -14.57 63.37
CA GLU A 222 -22.11 -15.83 62.85
C GLU A 222 -23.04 -15.61 61.63
N ASP A 223 -23.92 -14.60 61.70
CA ASP A 223 -24.82 -14.25 60.60
C ASP A 223 -24.03 -13.76 59.37
N ALA A 224 -22.98 -12.97 59.56
CA ALA A 224 -22.11 -12.50 58.48
C ALA A 224 -21.26 -13.63 57.87
N GLU A 225 -20.78 -14.57 58.68
CA GLU A 225 -20.08 -15.77 58.21
C GLU A 225 -20.98 -16.65 57.35
N LEU A 226 -22.22 -16.88 57.77
CA LEU A 226 -23.21 -17.61 56.97
C LEU A 226 -23.51 -16.94 55.63
N GLU A 227 -23.59 -15.60 55.59
CA GLU A 227 -23.76 -14.84 54.34
C GLU A 227 -22.55 -15.02 53.40
N LYS A 228 -21.34 -15.01 53.96
CA LYS A 228 -20.10 -15.22 53.18
C LYS A 228 -20.03 -16.64 52.60
N VAL A 229 -20.39 -17.66 53.38
CA VAL A 229 -20.43 -19.05 52.91
C VAL A 229 -21.52 -19.22 51.84
N MET A 230 -22.72 -18.68 52.08
CA MET A 230 -23.82 -18.75 51.11
C MET A 230 -23.48 -18.07 49.78
N SER A 231 -22.87 -16.88 49.82
CA SER A 231 -22.47 -16.17 48.60
C SER A 231 -21.38 -16.91 47.83
N ARG A 232 -20.39 -17.50 48.52
CA ARG A 232 -19.38 -18.36 47.89
C ARG A 232 -20.01 -19.58 47.22
N ASP A 233 -20.87 -20.31 47.91
CA ASP A 233 -21.50 -21.51 47.37
C ASP A 233 -22.47 -21.16 46.21
N MET A 234 -23.11 -19.99 46.24
CA MET A 234 -23.89 -19.47 45.12
C MET A 234 -23.00 -19.17 43.90
N THR A 235 -21.82 -18.57 44.10
CA THR A 235 -20.87 -18.37 42.99
C THR A 235 -20.34 -19.68 42.42
N GLU A 236 -20.00 -20.65 43.29
CA GLU A 236 -19.56 -21.99 42.88
C GLU A 236 -20.65 -22.70 42.05
N LEU A 237 -21.93 -22.57 42.45
CA LEU A 237 -23.06 -23.11 41.69
C LEU A 237 -23.21 -22.44 40.31
N THR A 238 -23.04 -21.11 40.22
CA THR A 238 -23.09 -20.42 38.92
C THR A 238 -21.96 -20.82 38.00
N GLU A 239 -20.72 -20.90 38.52
CA GLU A 239 -19.57 -21.38 37.75
C GLU A 239 -19.74 -22.84 37.31
N PHE A 240 -20.33 -23.67 38.17
CA PHE A 240 -20.66 -25.05 37.85
C PHE A 240 -21.68 -25.14 36.70
N ARG A 241 -22.74 -24.32 36.73
CA ARG A 241 -23.72 -24.23 35.63
C ARG A 241 -23.09 -23.75 34.33
N ASP A 242 -22.23 -22.74 34.39
CA ASP A 242 -21.50 -22.25 33.21
C ASP A 242 -20.58 -23.32 32.62
N ARG A 243 -19.94 -24.12 33.48
CA ARG A 243 -19.16 -25.28 33.05
C ARG A 243 -20.03 -26.35 32.39
N ILE A 244 -21.19 -26.69 32.96
CA ILE A 244 -22.15 -27.61 32.33
C ILE A 244 -22.50 -27.13 30.93
N VAL A 245 -22.86 -25.85 30.77
CA VAL A 245 -23.18 -25.27 29.47
C VAL A 245 -21.98 -25.41 28.52
N THR A 246 -20.80 -24.99 28.95
CA THR A 246 -19.57 -25.04 28.14
C THR A 246 -19.26 -26.45 27.67
N GLU A 247 -19.34 -27.43 28.57
CA GLU A 247 -19.08 -28.84 28.25
C GLU A 247 -20.19 -29.48 27.42
N SER A 248 -21.46 -29.11 27.64
CA SER A 248 -22.60 -29.60 26.86
C SER A 248 -22.53 -29.19 25.39
N TYR A 249 -21.95 -28.02 25.11
CA TYR A 249 -21.73 -27.50 23.76
C TYR A 249 -20.29 -27.69 23.26
N ASN A 250 -19.46 -28.43 23.99
CA ASN A 250 -18.11 -28.77 23.57
C ASN A 250 -18.15 -29.79 22.43
N MET A 251 -18.18 -29.29 21.20
CA MET A 251 -18.19 -30.09 19.98
C MET A 251 -16.84 -30.05 19.30
N ASP A 252 -16.24 -31.22 19.10
CA ASP A 252 -15.07 -31.38 18.25
C ASP A 252 -15.43 -31.01 16.79
N LYS A 253 -14.98 -29.84 16.33
CA LYS A 253 -15.07 -29.45 14.92
C LYS A 253 -13.70 -29.59 14.28
N ILE A 254 -13.62 -30.42 13.25
CA ILE A 254 -12.40 -30.60 12.48
C ILE A 254 -12.31 -29.48 11.44
N PHE A 255 -11.30 -28.63 11.58
CA PHE A 255 -10.97 -27.60 10.61
C PHE A 255 -9.74 -28.01 9.79
N ARG A 256 -9.69 -27.58 8.52
CA ARG A 256 -8.52 -27.75 7.66
C ARG A 256 -7.92 -26.39 7.36
N PHE A 257 -6.68 -26.20 7.78
CA PHE A 257 -5.91 -24.99 7.55
C PHE A 257 -4.79 -25.24 6.54
N LYS A 258 -4.36 -24.20 5.83
CA LYS A 258 -3.17 -24.27 4.99
C LYS A 258 -1.92 -24.10 5.84
N GLN A 259 -0.81 -24.67 5.38
CA GLN A 259 0.52 -24.43 5.98
C GLN A 259 0.81 -22.91 5.99
N GLY A 260 1.19 -22.38 7.14
CA GLY A 260 1.38 -20.94 7.39
C GLY A 260 0.18 -20.22 8.03
N GLN A 261 -0.98 -20.87 8.17
CA GLN A 261 -2.08 -20.35 9.02
C GLN A 261 -2.06 -20.94 10.44
N VAL A 262 -1.24 -21.96 10.66
CA VAL A 262 -1.00 -22.59 11.94
C VAL A 262 0.51 -22.57 12.14
N GLU A 263 0.95 -21.88 13.19
CA GLU A 263 2.35 -21.83 13.59
C GLU A 263 2.57 -22.84 14.72
N VAL A 264 3.38 -23.86 14.43
CA VAL A 264 3.76 -24.95 15.34
C VAL A 264 5.17 -25.38 15.00
N GLU A 265 6.00 -25.59 16.01
CA GLU A 265 7.33 -26.18 15.83
C GLU A 265 7.21 -27.62 15.32
N GLN A 266 7.78 -27.89 14.15
CA GLN A 266 7.69 -29.21 13.54
C GLN A 266 8.75 -30.16 14.12
N ALA A 267 8.32 -31.09 14.97
CA ALA A 267 9.12 -32.24 15.40
C ALA A 267 9.08 -33.38 14.37
N ALA A 268 10.19 -34.14 14.27
CA ALA A 268 10.36 -35.18 13.24
C ALA A 268 9.49 -36.45 13.43
N VAL A 269 8.90 -36.66 14.61
CA VAL A 269 8.17 -37.91 14.95
C VAL A 269 6.68 -37.65 15.12
N VAL A 270 6.30 -36.78 16.06
CA VAL A 270 4.93 -36.29 16.25
C VAL A 270 5.02 -34.82 16.61
N THR A 271 4.41 -33.97 15.80
CA THR A 271 4.28 -32.53 16.08
C THR A 271 3.21 -32.34 17.16
N ASP A 272 3.60 -31.76 18.29
CA ASP A 272 2.64 -31.40 19.33
C ASP A 272 1.87 -30.14 18.91
N TYR A 273 0.54 -30.21 18.93
CA TYR A 273 -0.36 -29.11 18.57
C TYR A 273 -0.95 -28.41 19.80
N SER A 274 -0.50 -28.74 21.01
CA SER A 274 -1.00 -28.16 22.26
C SER A 274 -0.80 -26.64 22.31
N ASP A 275 0.34 -26.16 21.81
CA ASP A 275 0.68 -24.73 21.74
C ASP A 275 0.48 -24.13 20.33
N ALA A 276 -0.40 -24.73 19.52
CA ALA A 276 -0.63 -24.27 18.16
C ALA A 276 -1.30 -22.89 18.11
N ILE A 277 -0.66 -21.94 17.41
CA ILE A 277 -1.19 -20.59 17.24
C ILE A 277 -1.81 -20.47 15.85
N LEU A 278 -3.07 -20.02 15.81
CA LEU A 278 -3.77 -19.71 14.56
C LEU A 278 -3.45 -18.28 14.11
N ILE A 279 -2.92 -18.14 12.90
CA ILE A 279 -2.65 -16.87 12.25
C ILE A 279 -3.84 -16.52 11.34
N PHE A 280 -4.33 -15.28 11.45
CA PHE A 280 -5.39 -14.80 10.59
C PHE A 280 -4.97 -14.81 9.12
N ARG A 281 -5.89 -15.27 8.26
CA ARG A 281 -5.67 -15.35 6.81
C ARG A 281 -5.27 -14.01 6.20
N SER A 282 -5.87 -12.91 6.65
CA SER A 282 -5.56 -11.56 6.18
C SER A 282 -4.09 -11.22 6.36
N THR A 283 -3.53 -11.47 7.55
CA THR A 283 -2.12 -11.19 7.84
C THR A 283 -1.18 -11.95 6.91
N VAL A 284 -1.47 -13.23 6.63
CA VAL A 284 -0.68 -14.05 5.69
C VAL A 284 -0.81 -13.52 4.26
N GLU A 285 -2.01 -13.11 3.84
CA GLU A 285 -2.24 -12.54 2.51
C GLU A 285 -1.53 -11.20 2.34
N ASP A 286 -1.55 -10.32 3.36
CA ASP A 286 -0.86 -9.03 3.37
C ASP A 286 0.66 -9.20 3.30
N GLN A 287 1.23 -10.13 4.09
CA GLN A 287 2.65 -10.45 4.01
C GLN A 287 3.04 -11.01 2.64
N ASN A 288 2.22 -11.90 2.07
CA ASN A 288 2.47 -12.43 0.72
C ASN A 288 2.42 -11.33 -0.35
N GLN A 289 1.53 -10.34 -0.21
CA GLN A 289 1.51 -9.18 -1.10
C GLN A 289 2.79 -8.35 -0.96
N ASN A 290 3.25 -8.08 0.27
CA ASN A 290 4.49 -7.35 0.52
C ASN A 290 5.71 -8.08 -0.07
N ILE A 291 5.82 -9.40 0.13
CA ILE A 291 6.88 -10.23 -0.45
C ILE A 291 6.88 -10.13 -1.99
N ARG A 292 5.69 -10.18 -2.62
CA ARG A 292 5.57 -10.04 -4.07
C ARG A 292 5.97 -8.64 -4.55
N GLN A 293 5.60 -7.58 -3.83
CA GLN A 293 5.99 -6.22 -4.15
C GLN A 293 7.50 -6.03 -4.08
N GLN A 294 8.14 -6.51 -3.01
CA GLN A 294 9.59 -6.50 -2.86
C GLN A 294 10.28 -7.31 -3.97
N GLY A 295 9.75 -8.49 -4.30
CA GLY A 295 10.24 -9.29 -5.42
C GLY A 295 10.18 -8.55 -6.76
N GLN A 296 9.08 -7.84 -7.04
CA GLN A 296 8.95 -7.01 -8.24
C GLN A 296 9.96 -5.84 -8.25
N GLU A 297 10.22 -5.23 -7.10
CA GLU A 297 11.21 -4.16 -6.99
C GLU A 297 12.63 -4.67 -7.26
N ILE A 298 12.99 -5.82 -6.70
CA ILE A 298 14.26 -6.49 -6.98
C ILE A 298 14.42 -6.75 -8.49
N VAL A 299 13.38 -7.28 -9.15
CA VAL A 299 13.41 -7.52 -10.60
C VAL A 299 13.58 -6.22 -11.40
N LYS A 300 12.91 -5.13 -11.00
CA LYS A 300 13.10 -3.80 -11.61
C LYS A 300 14.53 -3.32 -11.45
N GLN A 301 15.12 -3.46 -10.28
CA GLN A 301 16.51 -3.08 -10.02
C GLN A 301 17.49 -3.94 -10.84
N LEU A 302 17.29 -5.25 -10.90
CA LEU A 302 18.09 -6.16 -11.73
C LEU A 302 18.01 -5.79 -13.23
N THR A 303 16.84 -5.38 -13.70
CA THR A 303 16.65 -4.93 -15.09
C THR A 303 17.43 -3.63 -15.35
N LYS A 304 17.34 -2.65 -14.44
CA LYS A 304 18.17 -1.43 -14.50
C LYS A 304 19.66 -1.76 -14.51
N MET A 305 20.11 -2.68 -13.65
CA MET A 305 21.51 -3.11 -13.60
C MET A 305 21.96 -3.78 -14.90
N LYS A 306 21.11 -4.63 -15.49
CA LYS A 306 21.35 -5.26 -16.80
C LYS A 306 21.53 -4.19 -17.89
N ASP A 307 20.65 -3.19 -17.94
CA ASP A 307 20.72 -2.13 -18.94
C ASP A 307 21.93 -1.22 -18.75
N LEU A 308 22.31 -0.92 -17.51
CA LEU A 308 23.56 -0.21 -17.20
C LEU A 308 24.77 -1.00 -17.69
N LYS A 309 24.85 -2.31 -17.42
CA LYS A 309 25.92 -3.17 -17.95
C LYS A 309 25.95 -3.20 -19.47
N LYS A 310 24.79 -3.14 -20.15
CA LYS A 310 24.73 -3.03 -21.62
C LYS A 310 25.27 -1.68 -22.11
N LYS A 311 24.89 -0.58 -21.46
CA LYS A 311 25.38 0.77 -21.79
C LYS A 311 26.89 0.89 -21.57
N ILE A 312 27.42 0.40 -20.45
CA ILE A 312 28.86 0.39 -20.16
C ILE A 312 29.62 -0.35 -21.26
N ARG A 313 29.16 -1.54 -21.67
CA ARG A 313 29.79 -2.29 -22.77
C ARG A 313 29.75 -1.55 -24.10
N LYS A 314 28.65 -0.86 -24.41
CA LYS A 314 28.55 -0.03 -25.62
C LYS A 314 29.60 1.10 -25.60
N ILE A 315 29.71 1.81 -24.47
CA ILE A 315 30.67 2.90 -24.31
C ILE A 315 32.11 2.38 -24.38
N GLN A 316 32.40 1.22 -23.78
CA GLN A 316 33.72 0.58 -23.88
C GLN A 316 34.07 0.29 -25.34
N TRP A 317 33.14 -0.30 -26.10
CA TRP A 317 33.34 -0.54 -27.53
C TRP A 317 33.51 0.75 -28.33
N GLU A 318 32.75 1.81 -28.03
CA GLU A 318 32.90 3.12 -28.67
C GLU A 318 34.28 3.75 -28.37
N ASN A 319 34.77 3.63 -27.13
CA ASN A 319 36.12 4.07 -26.77
C ASN A 319 37.20 3.27 -27.51
N ASP A 320 37.05 1.95 -27.61
CA ASP A 320 37.99 1.09 -28.33
C ASP A 320 38.02 1.44 -29.83
N LEU A 321 36.85 1.74 -30.42
CA LEU A 321 36.75 2.20 -31.81
C LEU A 321 37.46 3.54 -32.01
N ILE A 322 37.22 4.51 -31.12
CA ILE A 322 37.91 5.82 -31.18
C ILE A 322 39.42 5.62 -31.04
N ASN A 323 39.88 4.77 -30.11
CA ASN A 323 41.30 4.47 -29.95
C ASN A 323 41.88 3.89 -31.25
N PHE A 324 41.21 2.94 -31.88
CA PHE A 324 41.63 2.39 -33.17
C PHE A 324 41.73 3.46 -34.26
N ASP A 325 40.73 4.34 -34.38
CA ASP A 325 40.76 5.45 -35.34
C ASP A 325 41.92 6.41 -35.06
N THR A 326 42.21 6.70 -33.78
CA THR A 326 43.35 7.53 -33.41
C THR A 326 44.69 6.88 -33.77
N GLU A 327 44.82 5.57 -33.60
CA GLU A 327 46.00 4.82 -34.03
C GLU A 327 46.16 4.86 -35.55
N GLU A 328 45.08 4.67 -36.31
CA GLU A 328 45.09 4.78 -37.77
C GLU A 328 45.53 6.19 -38.22
N MET A 329 45.00 7.23 -37.58
CA MET A 329 45.39 8.62 -37.84
C MET A 329 46.85 8.86 -37.48
N MET A 330 47.37 8.30 -36.38
CA MET A 330 48.79 8.37 -36.04
C MET A 330 49.66 7.70 -37.09
N ILE A 331 49.26 6.54 -37.64
CA ILE A 331 49.98 5.86 -38.72
C ILE A 331 49.98 6.73 -39.98
N LYS A 332 48.83 7.31 -40.35
CA LYS A 332 48.72 8.24 -41.50
C LYS A 332 49.62 9.46 -41.29
N PHE A 333 49.61 10.05 -40.09
CA PHE A 333 50.47 11.17 -39.73
C PHE A 333 51.95 10.82 -39.87
N LYS A 334 52.40 9.69 -39.30
CA LYS A 334 53.78 9.20 -39.43
C LYS A 334 54.15 8.98 -40.90
N ARG A 335 53.25 8.41 -41.70
CA ARG A 335 53.47 8.21 -43.14
C ARG A 335 53.66 9.52 -43.88
N LEU A 336 52.86 10.54 -43.58
CA LEU A 336 53.02 11.89 -44.15
C LEU A 336 54.34 12.53 -43.69
N GLN A 337 54.69 12.41 -42.42
CA GLN A 337 55.95 12.93 -41.88
C GLN A 337 57.18 12.29 -42.54
N MET A 338 57.12 10.99 -42.84
CA MET A 338 58.19 10.24 -43.52
C MET A 338 58.13 10.32 -45.06
N LEU A 339 57.16 11.05 -45.61
CA LEU A 339 56.96 11.15 -47.06
C LEU A 339 58.10 11.97 -47.69
N LYS A 340 58.88 11.33 -48.57
CA LYS A 340 59.83 12.04 -49.42
C LYS A 340 59.11 12.61 -50.63
N VAL A 341 59.24 13.92 -50.84
CA VAL A 341 58.63 14.62 -51.98
C VAL A 341 59.26 14.13 -53.28
N LYS A 342 58.45 13.50 -54.14
CA LYS A 342 58.87 13.00 -55.46
C LYS A 342 58.73 14.10 -56.53
N LYS A 343 59.46 13.94 -57.65
CA LYS A 343 59.46 14.90 -58.78
C LYS A 343 58.06 15.15 -59.36
N GLU A 344 57.22 14.11 -59.48
CA GLU A 344 55.82 14.22 -59.92
C GLU A 344 54.97 15.09 -58.96
N MET A 345 55.20 14.97 -57.66
CA MET A 345 54.50 15.77 -56.64
C MET A 345 54.97 17.23 -56.65
N GLN A 346 56.25 17.47 -56.93
CA GLN A 346 56.77 18.83 -57.17
C GLN A 346 56.21 19.45 -58.45
N GLU A 347 56.00 18.66 -59.50
CA GLU A 347 55.41 19.12 -60.76
C GLU A 347 53.95 19.56 -60.54
N ILE A 348 53.19 18.81 -59.73
CA ILE A 348 51.84 19.19 -59.30
C ILE A 348 51.84 20.50 -58.49
N ILE A 349 52.80 20.68 -57.56
CA ILE A 349 52.91 21.89 -56.74
C ILE A 349 53.39 23.11 -57.57
N ARG A 350 54.37 22.93 -58.47
CA ARG A 350 54.93 24.00 -59.31
C ARG A 350 53.94 24.52 -60.36
N MET A 351 53.10 23.65 -60.90
CA MET A 351 52.15 24.01 -61.96
C MET A 351 50.82 24.54 -61.42
N GLY A 352 50.67 24.71 -60.10
CA GLY A 352 49.55 25.45 -59.49
C GLY A 352 48.15 24.89 -59.75
N GLY A 353 48.04 23.70 -60.32
CA GLY A 353 46.77 23.07 -60.69
C GLY A 353 47.04 21.60 -60.98
N GLY A 354 46.32 20.71 -60.29
CA GLY A 354 46.50 19.27 -60.42
C GLY A 354 46.23 18.77 -61.84
N THR A 355 46.32 17.45 -61.99
CA THR A 355 46.04 16.71 -63.23
C THR A 355 44.73 17.14 -63.91
N GLU A 356 43.76 17.66 -63.16
CA GLU A 356 42.50 18.20 -63.68
C GLU A 356 42.63 19.47 -64.52
N GLU A 357 43.51 20.42 -64.18
CA GLU A 357 43.71 21.65 -64.98
C GLU A 357 44.33 21.30 -66.34
N LYS A 358 45.32 20.39 -66.33
CA LYS A 358 45.94 19.83 -67.53
C LYS A 358 44.94 19.04 -68.37
N LYS A 359 44.16 18.15 -67.74
CA LYS A 359 43.08 17.42 -68.41
C LYS A 359 41.98 18.35 -68.94
N LYS A 360 41.71 19.48 -68.29
CA LYS A 360 40.71 20.46 -68.74
C LYS A 360 41.21 21.22 -69.96
N MET A 361 42.48 21.64 -69.97
CA MET A 361 43.11 22.24 -71.15
C MET A 361 43.21 21.25 -72.32
N GLU A 362 43.59 20.00 -72.06
CA GLU A 362 43.63 18.95 -73.08
C GLU A 362 42.23 18.62 -73.60
N ARG A 363 41.22 18.47 -72.73
CA ARG A 363 39.82 18.30 -73.14
C ARG A 363 39.33 19.45 -73.99
N ALA A 364 39.63 20.70 -73.62
CA ALA A 364 39.24 21.87 -74.40
C ALA A 364 39.92 21.89 -75.79
N LYS A 365 41.18 21.48 -75.88
CA LYS A 365 41.90 21.38 -77.15
C LYS A 365 41.35 20.27 -78.04
N LEU A 366 41.10 19.09 -77.48
CA LEU A 366 40.49 17.96 -78.20
C LEU A 366 39.07 18.29 -78.65
N GLN A 367 38.27 18.96 -77.83
CA GLN A 367 36.93 19.39 -78.19
C GLN A 367 36.94 20.34 -79.40
N ARG A 368 37.84 21.34 -79.41
CA ARG A 368 38.02 22.23 -80.56
C ARG A 368 38.43 21.48 -81.83
N GLN A 369 39.29 20.46 -81.71
CA GLN A 369 39.67 19.63 -82.85
C GLN A 369 38.50 18.80 -83.37
N ILE A 370 37.69 18.21 -82.49
CA ILE A 370 36.49 17.46 -82.84
C ILE A 370 35.49 18.37 -83.57
N ASP A 371 35.25 19.57 -83.05
CA ASP A 371 34.30 20.51 -83.65
C ASP A 371 34.76 20.95 -85.05
N ASN A 372 36.06 21.19 -85.26
CA ASN A 372 36.63 21.51 -86.57
C ASN A 372 36.49 20.35 -87.57
N VAL A 373 36.74 19.11 -87.13
CA VAL A 373 36.57 17.93 -87.99
C VAL A 373 35.09 17.70 -88.29
N LYS A 374 34.21 17.84 -87.30
CA LYS A 374 32.77 17.67 -87.46
C LYS A 374 32.19 18.66 -88.48
N THR A 375 32.50 19.94 -88.33
CA THR A 375 32.08 20.99 -89.29
C THR A 375 32.64 20.72 -90.69
N GLY A 376 33.89 20.27 -90.80
CA GLY A 376 34.48 19.84 -92.08
C GLY A 376 33.74 18.67 -92.74
N LEU A 377 33.38 17.64 -91.96
CA LEU A 377 32.61 16.49 -92.43
C LEU A 377 31.18 16.86 -92.81
N GLU A 378 30.52 17.72 -92.02
CA GLU A 378 29.17 18.22 -92.32
C GLU A 378 29.15 18.94 -93.67
N ASN A 379 30.10 19.86 -93.90
CA ASN A 379 30.25 20.55 -95.19
C ASN A 379 30.51 19.57 -96.35
N ALA A 380 31.34 18.54 -96.13
CA ALA A 380 31.61 17.52 -97.15
C ALA A 380 30.36 16.67 -97.47
N ILE A 381 29.56 16.32 -96.45
CA ILE A 381 28.30 15.59 -96.62
C ILE A 381 27.30 16.45 -97.41
N GLU A 382 27.17 17.73 -97.07
CA GLU A 382 26.30 18.65 -97.79
C GLU A 382 26.69 18.78 -99.27
N GLU A 383 27.98 18.88 -99.56
CA GLU A 383 28.47 18.93 -100.94
C GLU A 383 28.19 17.60 -101.67
N LYS A 384 28.42 16.45 -101.04
CA LYS A 384 28.07 15.14 -101.64
C LYS A 384 26.56 14.99 -101.88
N LYS A 385 25.71 15.48 -100.98
CA LYS A 385 24.25 15.52 -101.18
C LYS A 385 23.86 16.40 -102.36
N ARG A 386 24.50 17.57 -102.53
CA ARG A 386 24.28 18.44 -103.69
C ARG A 386 24.68 17.76 -105.00
N ILE A 387 25.83 17.07 -105.02
CA ILE A 387 26.28 16.32 -106.18
C ILE A 387 25.32 15.16 -106.50
N LEU A 388 24.89 14.40 -105.48
CA LEU A 388 23.91 13.32 -105.66
C LEU A 388 22.62 13.83 -106.29
N LYS A 389 22.07 14.95 -105.78
CA LYS A 389 20.86 15.56 -106.33
C LYS A 389 21.02 15.95 -107.80
N LYS A 390 22.16 16.56 -108.17
CA LYS A 390 22.47 16.88 -109.58
C LYS A 390 22.56 15.61 -110.43
N MET A 391 23.11 14.54 -109.89
CA MET A 391 23.24 13.27 -110.61
C MET A 391 21.89 12.56 -110.78
N GLU A 392 21.01 12.64 -109.77
CA GLU A 392 19.62 12.17 -109.85
C GLU A 392 18.84 12.94 -110.92
N GLU A 393 18.97 14.26 -110.96
CA GLU A 393 18.38 15.10 -112.01
C GLU A 393 18.89 14.71 -113.41
N LEU A 394 20.20 14.49 -113.56
CA LEU A 394 20.79 14.03 -114.83
C LEU A 394 20.31 12.63 -115.22
N MET A 395 20.21 11.69 -114.26
CA MET A 395 19.66 10.37 -114.52
C MET A 395 18.21 10.46 -114.99
N HIS A 396 17.39 11.32 -114.38
CA HIS A 396 16.00 11.52 -114.80
C HIS A 396 15.92 12.02 -116.24
N VAL A 397 16.70 13.04 -116.59
CA VAL A 397 16.77 13.56 -117.98
C VAL A 397 17.22 12.47 -118.95
N ARG A 398 18.25 11.68 -118.61
CA ARG A 398 18.70 10.56 -119.46
C ARG A 398 17.67 9.44 -119.58
N TYR A 399 16.89 9.17 -118.53
CA TYR A 399 15.77 8.23 -118.60
C TYR A 399 14.68 8.76 -119.55
N GLU A 400 14.31 10.03 -119.46
CA GLU A 400 13.36 10.65 -120.38
C GLU A 400 13.87 10.60 -121.83
N GLU A 401 15.13 10.96 -122.07
CA GLU A 401 15.76 10.82 -123.38
C GLU A 401 15.73 9.37 -123.89
N ASN A 402 16.12 8.40 -123.07
CA ASN A 402 16.06 6.99 -123.44
C ASN A 402 14.62 6.53 -123.75
N THR A 403 13.62 6.98 -122.99
CA THR A 403 12.22 6.65 -123.30
C THR A 403 11.76 7.29 -124.61
N ASN A 404 12.23 8.50 -124.92
CA ASN A 404 11.95 9.18 -126.18
C ASN A 404 12.65 8.47 -127.34
N LEU A 405 13.91 8.06 -127.18
CA LEU A 405 14.66 7.29 -128.16
C LEU A 405 14.02 5.92 -128.40
N ILE A 406 13.57 5.21 -127.36
CA ILE A 406 12.80 3.96 -127.51
C ILE A 406 11.51 4.21 -128.31
N ARG A 407 10.82 5.32 -128.04
CA ARG A 407 9.64 5.74 -128.83
C ARG A 407 10.01 6.00 -130.31
N GLN A 408 11.13 6.68 -130.57
CA GLN A 408 11.62 6.95 -131.92
C GLN A 408 12.04 5.67 -132.64
N ILE A 409 12.74 4.76 -131.97
CA ILE A 409 13.10 3.44 -132.51
C ILE A 409 11.84 2.69 -132.92
N LYS A 410 10.81 2.65 -132.07
CA LYS A 410 9.54 1.98 -132.40
C LYS A 410 8.85 2.57 -133.63
N ILE A 411 8.89 3.90 -133.80
CA ILE A 411 8.36 4.57 -134.99
C ILE A 411 9.21 4.22 -136.23
N LEU A 412 10.54 4.26 -136.10
CA LEU A 412 11.43 3.90 -137.21
C LEU A 412 11.31 2.43 -137.60
N GLU A 413 11.13 1.53 -136.63
CA GLU A 413 10.80 0.11 -136.87
C GLU A 413 9.51 -0.01 -137.68
N GLN A 414 8.45 0.71 -137.30
CA GLN A 414 7.21 0.75 -138.09
C GLN A 414 7.43 1.29 -139.52
N VAL A 415 8.19 2.38 -139.68
CA VAL A 415 8.50 2.96 -141.00
C VAL A 415 9.36 2.01 -141.84
N VAL A 416 10.31 1.30 -141.24
CA VAL A 416 11.12 0.29 -141.94
C VAL A 416 10.28 -0.92 -142.31
N GLU A 417 9.37 -1.36 -141.43
CA GLU A 417 8.39 -2.42 -141.73
C GLU A 417 7.51 -2.01 -142.92
N GLU A 418 6.95 -0.80 -142.92
CA GLU A 418 6.18 -0.23 -144.03
C GLU A 418 7.01 -0.11 -145.32
N ARG A 419 8.28 0.30 -145.21
CA ARG A 419 9.18 0.41 -146.36
C ARG A 419 9.62 -0.95 -146.89
N ASN A 420 9.81 -1.95 -146.03
CA ASN A 420 10.05 -3.33 -146.44
C ASN A 420 8.82 -3.92 -147.14
N GLN A 421 7.62 -3.66 -146.62
CA GLN A 421 6.37 -4.03 -147.28
C GLN A 421 6.24 -3.36 -148.66
N LEU A 422 6.59 -2.07 -148.79
CA LEU A 422 6.63 -1.36 -150.07
C LEU A 422 7.71 -1.90 -151.03
N HIS A 423 8.91 -2.21 -150.55
CA HIS A 423 9.96 -2.83 -151.36
C HIS A 423 9.58 -4.23 -151.83
N GLN A 424 8.86 -5.00 -151.02
CA GLN A 424 8.37 -6.33 -151.39
C GLN A 424 7.26 -6.26 -152.44
N ILE A 425 6.48 -5.18 -152.47
CA ILE A 425 5.47 -4.92 -153.51
C ILE A 425 6.11 -4.37 -154.81
N GLN A 426 7.14 -3.51 -154.72
CA GLN A 426 7.83 -2.93 -155.88
C GLN A 426 8.85 -3.86 -156.57
N ALA A 427 9.27 -4.96 -155.94
CA ALA A 427 10.20 -5.93 -156.52
C ALA A 427 9.56 -6.90 -157.55
N SER A 428 8.30 -6.67 -157.96
CA SER A 428 7.55 -7.54 -158.88
C SER A 428 7.41 -7.03 -160.32
N THR A 429 8.10 -5.93 -160.70
CA THR A 429 8.09 -5.41 -162.08
C THR A 429 9.49 -5.38 -162.71
N ASN A 430 9.62 -6.08 -163.82
CA ASN A 430 10.83 -6.50 -164.53
C ASN A 430 11.62 -5.36 -165.24
N GLU A 431 12.61 -4.75 -164.56
CA GLU A 431 13.59 -3.86 -165.21
C GLU A 431 15.01 -4.46 -165.35
N LYS A 432 15.36 -5.51 -164.58
CA LYS A 432 16.71 -6.11 -164.63
C LYS A 432 16.95 -7.04 -165.84
N ASP A 433 15.92 -7.75 -166.33
CA ASP A 433 16.07 -8.72 -167.44
C ASP A 433 16.21 -8.07 -168.84
N MET A 434 15.76 -6.82 -169.01
CA MET A 434 15.87 -6.08 -170.28
C MET A 434 17.24 -5.43 -170.48
N ALA A 435 17.97 -5.14 -169.40
CA ALA A 435 19.32 -4.56 -169.45
C ALA A 435 20.40 -5.59 -169.88
N ASP A 436 20.25 -6.86 -169.47
CA ASP A 436 21.22 -7.92 -169.79
C ASP A 436 21.14 -8.43 -171.24
N LYS A 437 19.98 -8.32 -171.91
CA LYS A 437 19.84 -8.66 -173.33
C LYS A 437 20.52 -7.62 -174.24
N ARG A 438 20.32 -6.31 -173.97
CA ARG A 438 21.01 -5.21 -174.67
C ARG A 438 22.53 -5.27 -174.53
N MET A 439 23.04 -5.71 -173.38
CA MET A 439 24.48 -5.82 -173.13
C MET A 439 25.12 -7.04 -173.83
N LYS A 440 24.34 -8.04 -174.24
CA LYS A 440 24.82 -9.19 -175.05
C LYS A 440 24.85 -8.85 -176.54
N GLU A 441 23.86 -8.13 -177.06
CA GLU A 441 23.81 -7.67 -178.46
C GLU A 441 24.97 -6.71 -178.78
N LEU A 442 25.27 -5.75 -177.89
CA LEU A 442 26.34 -4.76 -178.08
C LEU A 442 27.75 -5.37 -178.06
N ARG A 443 27.93 -6.51 -177.36
CA ARG A 443 29.19 -7.27 -177.37
C ARG A 443 29.37 -8.08 -178.64
N TRP A 444 28.28 -8.57 -179.23
CA TRP A 444 28.29 -9.29 -180.49
C TRP A 444 28.61 -8.35 -181.66
N GLU A 445 28.03 -7.14 -181.69
CA GLU A 445 28.32 -6.12 -182.70
C GLU A 445 29.80 -5.70 -182.72
N ARG A 446 30.42 -5.45 -181.55
CA ARG A 446 31.86 -5.13 -181.48
C ARG A 446 32.75 -6.25 -182.00
N LYS A 447 32.43 -7.51 -181.69
CA LYS A 447 33.24 -8.66 -182.12
C LYS A 447 33.16 -8.88 -183.63
N LEU A 448 32.01 -8.58 -184.25
CA LEU A 448 31.84 -8.61 -185.70
C LEU A 448 32.61 -7.47 -186.40
N GLN A 449 32.64 -6.29 -185.78
CA GLN A 449 33.31 -5.11 -186.31
C GLN A 449 34.85 -5.20 -186.23
N ASP A 450 35.38 -5.86 -185.19
CA ASP A 450 36.82 -6.14 -185.07
C ASP A 450 37.29 -7.16 -186.13
N ILE A 451 36.51 -8.22 -186.40
CA ILE A 451 36.82 -9.21 -187.45
C ILE A 451 36.78 -8.55 -188.85
N ALA A 452 35.81 -7.67 -189.11
CA ALA A 452 35.72 -6.95 -190.37
C ALA A 452 36.89 -5.98 -190.59
N ASN A 453 37.40 -5.34 -189.54
CA ASN A 453 38.57 -4.46 -189.62
C ASN A 453 39.88 -5.25 -189.80
N GLU A 454 40.00 -6.43 -189.20
CA GLU A 454 41.17 -7.31 -189.38
C GLU A 454 41.25 -7.83 -190.83
N GLN A 455 40.12 -8.26 -191.40
CA GLN A 455 40.04 -8.68 -192.81
C GLN A 455 40.35 -7.54 -193.79
N LYS A 456 39.99 -6.29 -193.43
CA LYS A 456 40.30 -5.10 -194.24
C LYS A 456 41.79 -4.76 -194.22
N ARG A 457 42.47 -4.95 -193.09
CA ARG A 457 43.93 -4.81 -192.99
C ARG A 457 44.67 -5.85 -193.82
N GLU A 458 44.23 -7.10 -193.80
CA GLU A 458 44.84 -8.16 -194.62
C GLU A 458 44.68 -7.86 -196.12
N LEU A 459 43.53 -7.33 -196.56
CA LEU A 459 43.33 -6.89 -197.94
C LEU A 459 44.22 -5.71 -198.33
N GLU A 460 44.41 -4.72 -197.45
CA GLU A 460 45.30 -3.57 -197.69
C GLU A 460 46.77 -4.03 -197.85
N ILE A 461 47.23 -4.94 -197.01
CA ILE A 461 48.58 -5.53 -197.11
C ILE A 461 48.76 -6.32 -198.41
N LEU A 462 47.76 -7.13 -198.80
CA LEU A 462 47.80 -7.88 -200.07
C LEU A 462 47.77 -6.95 -201.29
N THR A 463 47.07 -5.80 -201.24
CA THR A 463 47.13 -4.80 -202.32
C THR A 463 48.47 -4.08 -202.40
N GLU A 464 49.10 -3.79 -201.26
CA GLU A 464 50.45 -3.21 -201.23
C GLU A 464 51.50 -4.19 -201.77
N GLU A 465 51.39 -5.48 -201.48
CA GLU A 465 52.27 -6.51 -202.05
C GLU A 465 52.06 -6.67 -203.57
N LEU A 466 50.82 -6.55 -204.05
CA LEU A 466 50.48 -6.58 -205.47
C LEU A 466 51.04 -5.34 -206.21
N ASP A 467 50.98 -4.17 -205.58
CA ASP A 467 51.61 -2.94 -206.10
C ASP A 467 53.14 -2.97 -206.04
N ARG A 468 53.72 -3.64 -205.04
CA ARG A 468 55.16 -3.86 -204.93
C ARG A 468 55.68 -4.82 -206.01
N LEU A 469 54.88 -5.83 -206.38
CA LEU A 469 55.16 -6.75 -207.50
C LEU A 469 54.95 -6.06 -208.86
N LYS A 470 53.97 -5.17 -209.02
CA LYS A 470 53.80 -4.36 -210.24
C LYS A 470 54.94 -3.36 -210.46
N LYS A 471 55.48 -2.77 -209.38
CA LYS A 471 56.67 -1.89 -209.41
C LYS A 471 57.96 -2.60 -209.83
N ARG A 472 58.00 -3.94 -209.88
CA ARG A 472 59.18 -4.72 -210.31
C ARG A 472 59.16 -5.13 -211.78
N SER A 473 58.00 -5.14 -212.46
CA SER A 473 57.90 -5.78 -213.79
C SER A 473 57.51 -4.87 -214.96
N PHE A 474 57.07 -3.63 -214.77
CA PHE A 474 56.82 -2.72 -215.91
C PHE A 474 57.12 -1.26 -215.54
N PRO A 475 58.01 -0.55 -216.27
CA PRO A 475 58.23 0.87 -216.06
C PRO A 475 57.09 1.65 -216.69
N SER A 476 56.41 2.51 -215.94
CA SER A 476 55.55 3.51 -216.56
C SER A 476 55.66 4.84 -215.85
N PHE A 477 56.22 5.78 -216.60
CA PHE A 477 55.99 7.21 -216.52
C PHE A 477 54.54 7.56 -216.23
N ALA A 478 54.38 8.80 -215.77
CA ALA A 478 53.20 9.65 -215.79
C ALA A 478 52.64 9.92 -214.39
N VAL A 479 52.85 11.12 -213.83
CA VAL A 479 52.22 12.40 -214.22
C VAL A 479 50.89 12.57 -213.50
N VAL A 480 50.88 13.63 -212.68
CA VAL A 480 49.84 14.67 -212.61
C VAL A 480 48.68 14.51 -211.64
N GLU A 481 48.62 15.56 -210.80
CA GLU A 481 47.46 16.35 -210.37
C GLU A 481 46.32 15.59 -209.65
N ARG A 482 45.37 16.20 -208.94
CA ARG A 482 44.85 17.57 -208.95
C ARG A 482 43.98 17.76 -207.70
N ARG A 483 43.90 19.02 -207.28
CA ARG A 483 42.95 19.70 -206.37
C ARG A 483 41.57 19.08 -206.06
N LYS A 484 41.22 19.30 -204.78
CA LYS A 484 39.96 19.83 -204.17
C LYS A 484 38.73 18.90 -204.02
N MET A 485 37.99 19.19 -202.92
CA MET A 485 36.74 18.62 -202.41
C MET A 485 36.88 17.28 -201.70
#